data_AF-A0A5C6AZ51-F1
#
_entry.id   AF-A0A5C6AZ51-F1
#
_cell.length_a   1.000
_cell.length_b   1.000
_cell.length_c   1.000
_cell.angle_alpha   90.00
_cell.angle_beta   90.00
_cell.angle_gamma   90.00
#
_symmetry.space_group_name_H-M   'P 1'
#
loop_
_entity.id
_entity.type
_entity.pdbx_description
1 polymer ?
#
loop_
_entity_poly.entity_id
_entity_poly.type
_entity_poly.pdbx_seq_one_letter_code
_entity_poly.pdbx_strand_id
1 'polypeptide(L)'
;MSEPAIFVFVQGNEKRYFYDQWAAPVLVRELLWGPVALQQWLTEDEELEDWTDEISGGAVVDLVTRDLIWYSDTSAYEIQRMQDVIARLIRAAWPGFNVRYATDGAIELAQAAGETDWDDDESEPMSRPESIDEAAMEDENEGLLAWITLIDESERVSHLHVTALPLDFIRGPQHFLSALQDEVGDEMPEEMVCQEGVWIDVPARRIGLWGVHETTKLLDDLKRNWQGWQVDWIEHGYEEQCAVSGPSGEPITDAQVLRLITSVLLSTDRFDLRQFYRMAGQQFKRSARRATGCLTTLLCMPLIIYALLSGNWKWPLILVTTVVVLVTLLFKSIEIAIKQKYSQSQLGDRGADRNPSRAPAAGPLGPDQRRAALDKTLRAAGLPSLAEINESPSML
;
A
#
# COMPACT_ATOMS: atom_id res chain seq x y z
N MET A 1 -13.78 2.28 10.26
CA MET A 1 -13.88 3.05 9.02
C MET A 1 -14.30 2.07 7.94
N SER A 2 -15.25 2.43 7.09
CA SER A 2 -15.52 1.69 5.85
C SER A 2 -14.44 2.00 4.83
N GLU A 3 -14.19 1.07 3.92
CA GLU A 3 -13.31 1.28 2.76
C GLU A 3 -14.13 0.98 1.50
N PRO A 4 -15.05 1.89 1.16
CA PRO A 4 -16.02 1.70 0.10
C PRO A 4 -15.36 1.65 -1.27
N ALA A 5 -15.91 0.85 -2.17
CA ALA A 5 -15.61 0.92 -3.58
C ALA A 5 -16.87 1.08 -4.44
N ILE A 6 -16.72 1.86 -5.51
CA ILE A 6 -17.73 2.01 -6.56
C ILE A 6 -17.34 1.24 -7.81
N PHE A 7 -18.33 0.68 -8.49
CA PHE A 7 -18.16 0.03 -9.78
C PHE A 7 -19.15 0.62 -10.76
N VAL A 8 -18.67 1.08 -11.91
CA VAL A 8 -19.51 1.68 -12.94
C VAL A 8 -19.35 0.89 -14.23
N PHE A 9 -20.47 0.46 -14.81
CA PHE A 9 -20.48 -0.07 -16.18
C PHE A 9 -21.10 0.96 -17.12
N VAL A 10 -20.33 1.33 -18.13
CA VAL A 10 -20.76 2.25 -19.20
C VAL A 10 -21.08 1.43 -20.45
N GLN A 11 -22.31 1.57 -20.95
CA GLN A 11 -22.78 0.94 -22.18
C GLN A 11 -23.45 1.99 -23.07
N GLY A 12 -22.65 2.72 -23.85
CA GLY A 12 -23.14 3.82 -24.67
C GLY A 12 -23.55 4.99 -23.78
N ASN A 13 -24.85 5.33 -23.76
CA ASN A 13 -25.37 6.40 -22.90
C ASN A 13 -25.95 5.88 -21.57
N GLU A 14 -25.98 4.56 -21.38
CA GLU A 14 -26.46 3.95 -20.14
C GLU A 14 -25.28 3.73 -19.20
N LYS A 15 -25.46 4.14 -17.94
CA LYS A 15 -24.52 3.92 -16.85
C LYS A 15 -25.22 3.12 -15.76
N ARG A 16 -24.52 2.17 -15.16
CA ARG A 16 -25.00 1.40 -14.00
C ARG A 16 -23.97 1.46 -12.90
N TYR A 17 -24.40 1.93 -11.73
CA TYR A 17 -23.55 2.16 -10.58
C TYR A 17 -23.80 1.06 -9.54
N PHE A 18 -22.73 0.50 -9.00
CA PHE A 18 -22.78 -0.48 -7.93
C PHE A 18 -21.83 -0.04 -6.83
N TYR A 19 -22.18 -0.33 -5.58
CA TYR A 19 -21.41 0.11 -4.43
C TYR A 19 -21.21 -1.02 -3.43
N ASP A 20 -19.98 -1.14 -2.96
CA ASP A 20 -19.63 -2.09 -1.92
C ASP A 20 -18.75 -1.42 -0.86
N GLN A 21 -19.34 -1.23 0.32
CA GLN A 21 -18.71 -0.61 1.49
C GLN A 21 -17.34 -1.17 1.91
N TRP A 22 -16.96 -2.35 1.42
CA TRP A 22 -15.77 -3.10 1.86
C TRP A 22 -14.94 -3.68 0.71
N ALA A 23 -15.24 -3.30 -0.53
CA ALA A 23 -14.56 -3.92 -1.67
C ALA A 23 -13.22 -3.26 -2.02
N ALA A 24 -12.91 -2.04 -1.55
CA ALA A 24 -11.64 -1.40 -1.89
C ALA A 24 -10.39 -2.24 -1.50
N PRO A 25 -10.29 -2.82 -0.28
CA PRO A 25 -9.18 -3.70 0.11
C PRO A 25 -9.01 -4.96 -0.72
N VAL A 26 -10.08 -5.39 -1.40
CA VAL A 26 -10.12 -6.63 -2.18
C VAL A 26 -10.38 -6.35 -3.66
N LEU A 27 -10.25 -5.09 -4.11
CA LEU A 27 -10.62 -4.69 -5.46
C LEU A 27 -9.89 -5.51 -6.52
N VAL A 28 -8.58 -5.69 -6.35
CA VAL A 28 -7.75 -6.49 -7.27
C VAL A 28 -8.24 -7.94 -7.34
N ARG A 29 -8.68 -8.52 -6.21
CA ARG A 29 -9.25 -9.87 -6.17
C ARG A 29 -10.52 -9.97 -7.00
N GLU A 30 -11.36 -8.93 -7.01
CA GLU A 30 -12.61 -8.91 -7.78
C GLU A 30 -12.35 -8.70 -9.27
N LEU A 31 -11.41 -7.80 -9.62
CA LEU A 31 -11.04 -7.51 -11.00
C LEU A 31 -10.33 -8.70 -11.67
N LEU A 32 -9.63 -9.56 -10.93
CA LEU A 32 -8.83 -10.67 -11.47
C LEU A 32 -9.60 -11.70 -12.32
N TRP A 33 -10.93 -11.69 -12.28
CA TRP A 33 -11.76 -12.67 -12.97
C TRP A 33 -12.39 -12.15 -14.26
N GLY A 34 -12.06 -10.93 -14.66
CA GLY A 34 -12.51 -10.32 -15.91
C GLY A 34 -13.93 -9.76 -15.86
N PRO A 35 -14.40 -9.16 -16.97
CA PRO A 35 -15.63 -8.36 -17.01
C PRO A 35 -16.88 -9.18 -16.67
N VAL A 36 -16.99 -10.41 -17.18
CA VAL A 36 -18.18 -11.25 -17.01
C VAL A 36 -18.36 -11.65 -15.55
N ALA A 37 -17.29 -12.07 -14.89
CA ALA A 37 -17.34 -12.50 -13.50
C ALA A 37 -17.60 -11.31 -12.56
N LEU A 38 -16.98 -10.16 -12.83
CA LEU A 38 -17.23 -8.93 -12.08
C LEU A 38 -18.70 -8.50 -12.19
N GLN A 39 -19.24 -8.45 -13.42
CA GLN A 39 -20.63 -8.06 -13.66
C GLN A 39 -21.62 -9.02 -12.99
N GLN A 40 -21.39 -10.33 -13.06
CA GLN A 40 -22.22 -11.33 -12.38
C GLN A 40 -22.25 -11.13 -10.86
N TRP A 41 -21.10 -10.83 -10.27
CA TRP A 41 -20.98 -10.59 -8.83
C TRP A 41 -21.69 -9.30 -8.36
N LEU A 42 -21.73 -8.27 -9.21
CA LEU A 42 -22.35 -6.97 -8.90
C LEU A 42 -23.85 -6.93 -9.20
N THR A 43 -24.33 -7.69 -10.20
CA THR A 43 -25.76 -7.69 -10.59
C THR A 43 -26.69 -8.24 -9.50
N GLU A 44 -26.13 -8.84 -8.44
CA GLU A 44 -26.89 -9.33 -7.28
C GLU A 44 -27.09 -8.26 -6.19
N ASP A 45 -26.44 -7.09 -6.31
CA ASP A 45 -26.62 -5.93 -5.45
C ASP A 45 -27.69 -4.96 -5.96
N GLU A 46 -28.08 -4.05 -5.07
CA GLU A 46 -28.86 -2.87 -5.43
C GLU A 46 -28.00 -1.90 -6.25
N GLU A 47 -28.52 -1.49 -7.41
CA GLU A 47 -27.92 -0.44 -8.22
C GLU A 47 -28.09 0.89 -7.50
N LEU A 48 -27.03 1.69 -7.46
CA LEU A 48 -27.14 3.08 -7.04
C LEU A 48 -27.81 3.90 -8.13
N GLU A 49 -28.60 4.89 -7.71
CA GLU A 49 -29.19 5.86 -8.62
C GLU A 49 -28.13 6.79 -9.22
N ASP A 50 -27.05 7.04 -8.49
CA ASP A 50 -26.02 8.02 -8.85
C ASP A 50 -24.63 7.69 -8.24
N TRP A 51 -23.63 8.46 -8.63
CA TRP A 51 -22.27 8.46 -8.09
C TRP A 51 -22.24 8.81 -6.57
N THR A 52 -21.15 8.44 -5.90
CA THR A 52 -20.89 8.78 -4.49
C THR A 52 -19.44 9.24 -4.32
N ASP A 53 -19.24 10.34 -3.60
CA ASP A 53 -17.91 10.94 -3.42
C ASP A 53 -17.10 10.24 -2.31
N GLU A 54 -17.78 9.54 -1.41
CA GLU A 54 -17.16 8.76 -0.32
C GLU A 54 -16.67 7.39 -0.83
N ILE A 55 -15.58 7.36 -1.60
CA ILE A 55 -14.95 6.12 -2.10
C ILE A 55 -13.47 6.01 -1.72
N SER A 56 -13.03 4.80 -1.38
CA SER A 56 -11.60 4.44 -1.16
C SER A 56 -11.04 3.60 -2.32
N GLY A 57 -11.82 3.43 -3.38
CA GLY A 57 -11.42 2.67 -4.55
C GLY A 57 -12.58 2.42 -5.50
N GLY A 58 -12.32 1.75 -6.61
CA GLY A 58 -13.36 1.42 -7.56
C GLY A 58 -12.85 1.09 -8.95
N ALA A 59 -13.79 0.83 -9.84
CA ALA A 59 -13.50 0.59 -11.25
C ALA A 59 -14.60 1.12 -12.16
N VAL A 60 -14.21 1.72 -13.28
CA VAL A 60 -15.12 2.06 -14.39
C VAL A 60 -14.78 1.18 -15.58
N VAL A 61 -15.81 0.52 -16.10
CA VAL A 61 -15.75 -0.42 -17.22
C VAL A 61 -16.57 0.12 -18.37
N ASP A 62 -15.92 0.65 -19.40
CA ASP A 62 -16.58 1.01 -20.65
C ASP A 62 -16.63 -0.22 -21.57
N LEU A 63 -17.84 -0.76 -21.76
CA LEU A 63 -18.06 -1.96 -22.57
C LEU A 63 -18.00 -1.68 -24.09
N VAL A 64 -18.11 -0.42 -24.50
CA VAL A 64 -18.09 0.02 -25.90
C VAL A 64 -16.66 0.24 -26.36
N THR A 65 -15.90 1.08 -25.65
CA THR A 65 -14.48 1.34 -25.97
C THR A 65 -13.57 0.21 -25.48
N ARG A 66 -14.07 -0.62 -24.56
CA ARG A 66 -13.31 -1.66 -23.85
C ARG A 66 -12.20 -1.06 -23.00
N ASP A 67 -12.51 -0.02 -22.25
CA ASP A 67 -11.60 0.55 -21.26
C ASP A 67 -11.95 0.03 -19.85
N LEU A 68 -10.92 -0.31 -19.08
CA LEU A 68 -11.01 -0.52 -17.64
C LEU A 68 -10.06 0.47 -16.97
N ILE A 69 -10.63 1.39 -16.19
CA ILE A 69 -9.89 2.20 -15.24
C ILE A 69 -10.23 1.75 -13.82
N TRP A 70 -9.24 1.67 -12.95
CA TRP A 70 -9.45 1.26 -11.56
C TRP A 70 -8.50 2.00 -10.62
N TYR A 71 -8.94 2.22 -9.39
CA TYR A 71 -8.16 2.88 -8.33
C TYR A 71 -8.41 2.21 -7.00
N SER A 72 -7.42 2.21 -6.11
CA SER A 72 -7.55 1.69 -4.75
C SER A 72 -6.59 2.43 -3.82
N ASP A 73 -7.14 3.02 -2.76
CA ASP A 73 -6.40 3.68 -1.68
C ASP A 73 -5.77 2.69 -0.69
N THR A 74 -5.53 1.45 -1.12
CA THR A 74 -5.03 0.40 -0.23
C THR A 74 -3.51 0.43 -0.21
N SER A 75 -2.93 0.68 0.97
CA SER A 75 -1.48 0.67 1.21
C SER A 75 -0.75 -0.62 0.82
N ALA A 76 -1.50 -1.72 0.65
CA ALA A 76 -0.97 -2.98 0.11
C ALA A 76 -0.37 -2.85 -1.30
N TYR A 77 -0.61 -1.74 -2.00
CA TYR A 77 -0.15 -1.49 -3.37
C TYR A 77 0.88 -0.35 -3.46
N GLU A 78 1.45 0.09 -2.35
CA GLU A 78 2.38 1.24 -2.32
C GLU A 78 3.82 0.89 -2.73
N ILE A 79 4.07 -0.27 -3.35
CA ILE A 79 5.39 -0.66 -3.87
C ILE A 79 5.29 -0.80 -5.39
N GLN A 80 6.17 -0.14 -6.15
CA GLN A 80 6.11 -0.11 -7.62
C GLN A 80 6.02 -1.53 -8.23
N ARG A 81 6.88 -2.47 -7.81
CA ARG A 81 6.83 -3.85 -8.34
C ARG A 81 5.51 -4.57 -8.04
N MET A 82 4.91 -4.30 -6.88
CA MET A 82 3.58 -4.84 -6.55
C MET A 82 2.54 -4.33 -7.56
N GLN A 83 2.57 -3.03 -7.86
CA GLN A 83 1.69 -2.42 -8.87
C GLN A 83 1.92 -3.03 -10.26
N ASP A 84 3.16 -3.26 -10.67
CA ASP A 84 3.49 -3.87 -11.96
C ASP A 84 2.98 -5.31 -12.09
N VAL A 85 3.12 -6.11 -11.03
CA VAL A 85 2.58 -7.47 -10.97
C VAL A 85 1.06 -7.46 -11.06
N ILE A 86 0.40 -6.59 -10.29
CA ILE A 86 -1.06 -6.46 -10.29
C ILE A 86 -1.58 -5.97 -11.64
N ALA A 87 -0.95 -4.96 -12.23
CA ALA A 87 -1.31 -4.44 -13.55
C ALA A 87 -1.21 -5.54 -14.62
N ARG A 88 -0.15 -6.35 -14.60
CA ARG A 88 0.00 -7.51 -15.50
C ARG A 88 -1.10 -8.56 -15.28
N LEU A 89 -1.44 -8.87 -14.03
CA LEU A 89 -2.51 -9.80 -13.68
C LEU A 89 -3.88 -9.34 -14.19
N ILE A 90 -4.26 -8.09 -13.91
CA ILE A 90 -5.55 -7.53 -14.33
C ILE A 90 -5.59 -7.46 -15.87
N ARG A 91 -4.53 -6.98 -16.53
CA ARG A 91 -4.48 -6.95 -17.99
C ARG A 91 -4.66 -8.34 -18.62
N ALA A 92 -4.07 -9.38 -18.04
CA ALA A 92 -4.26 -10.76 -18.49
C ALA A 92 -5.69 -11.28 -18.27
N ALA A 93 -6.36 -10.83 -17.21
CA ALA A 93 -7.76 -11.20 -16.91
C ALA A 93 -8.80 -10.47 -17.78
N TRP A 94 -8.42 -9.37 -18.43
CA TRP A 94 -9.31 -8.51 -19.22
C TRP A 94 -8.90 -8.47 -20.70
N PRO A 95 -9.01 -9.59 -21.43
CA PRO A 95 -8.54 -9.67 -22.82
C PRO A 95 -9.32 -8.72 -23.73
N GLY A 96 -8.58 -7.91 -24.50
CA GLY A 96 -9.14 -6.96 -25.46
C GLY A 96 -9.64 -5.67 -24.82
N PHE A 97 -9.42 -5.47 -23.52
CA PHE A 97 -9.59 -4.19 -22.85
C PHE A 97 -8.27 -3.45 -22.74
N ASN A 98 -8.35 -2.12 -22.77
CA ASN A 98 -7.28 -1.25 -22.35
C ASN A 98 -7.40 -1.02 -20.83
N VAL A 99 -6.48 -1.62 -20.08
CA VAL A 99 -6.48 -1.60 -18.61
C VAL A 99 -5.47 -0.58 -18.11
N ARG A 100 -5.93 0.36 -17.29
CA ARG A 100 -5.10 1.41 -16.68
C ARG A 100 -5.50 1.67 -15.23
N TYR A 101 -4.53 2.09 -14.42
CA TYR A 101 -4.78 2.58 -13.06
C TYR A 101 -5.14 4.06 -13.11
N ALA A 102 -6.09 4.48 -12.27
CA ALA A 102 -6.49 5.87 -12.11
C ALA A 102 -5.45 6.58 -11.24
N THR A 103 -4.57 7.34 -11.87
CA THR A 103 -3.46 8.03 -11.22
C THR A 103 -3.96 9.25 -10.45
N ASP A 104 -5.01 9.91 -10.94
CA ASP A 104 -5.76 10.94 -10.19
C ASP A 104 -6.79 10.35 -9.22
N GLY A 105 -6.60 9.08 -8.88
CA GLY A 105 -7.34 8.37 -7.86
C GLY A 105 -8.83 8.37 -8.15
N ALA A 106 -9.62 8.77 -7.14
CA ALA A 106 -11.05 8.86 -7.26
C ALA A 106 -11.43 9.78 -8.43
N ILE A 107 -10.81 10.96 -8.58
CA ILE A 107 -11.13 12.00 -9.59
C ILE A 107 -11.22 11.41 -11.01
N GLU A 108 -10.19 10.66 -11.39
CA GLU A 108 -10.11 10.07 -12.71
C GLU A 108 -11.20 9.00 -12.94
N LEU A 109 -11.64 8.31 -11.88
CA LEU A 109 -12.75 7.36 -11.98
C LEU A 109 -14.06 8.08 -12.30
N ALA A 110 -14.44 9.17 -11.62
CA ALA A 110 -15.72 9.81 -11.96
C ALA A 110 -15.66 10.52 -13.31
N GLN A 111 -14.51 11.11 -13.68
CA GLN A 111 -14.32 11.62 -15.05
C GLN A 111 -14.53 10.51 -16.08
N ALA A 112 -13.99 9.32 -15.86
CA ALA A 112 -14.21 8.17 -16.73
C ALA A 112 -15.65 7.64 -16.68
N ALA A 113 -16.34 7.77 -15.54
CA ALA A 113 -17.77 7.52 -15.43
C ALA A 113 -18.61 8.61 -16.12
N GLY A 114 -18.01 9.72 -16.56
CA GLY A 114 -18.69 10.85 -17.19
C GLY A 114 -19.42 11.75 -16.20
N GLU A 115 -18.94 11.81 -14.95
CA GLU A 115 -19.37 12.79 -13.95
C GLU A 115 -18.54 14.06 -14.10
N THR A 116 -19.22 15.20 -14.19
CA THR A 116 -18.59 16.51 -14.44
C THR A 116 -18.67 17.46 -13.25
N ASP A 117 -19.49 17.13 -12.25
CA ASP A 117 -19.80 18.01 -11.12
C ASP A 117 -18.90 17.71 -9.91
N TRP A 118 -17.76 17.04 -10.14
CA TRP A 118 -16.78 16.84 -9.08
C TRP A 118 -16.01 18.14 -8.86
N ASP A 119 -16.18 18.75 -7.70
CA ASP A 119 -15.38 19.89 -7.29
C ASP A 119 -13.93 19.45 -7.06
N ASP A 120 -13.06 19.75 -8.04
CA ASP A 120 -11.61 19.51 -7.97
C ASP A 120 -10.96 20.16 -6.72
N ASP A 121 -11.62 21.18 -6.14
CA ASP A 121 -11.18 21.94 -4.96
C ASP A 121 -11.13 21.11 -3.66
N GLU A 122 -11.76 19.92 -3.61
CA GLU A 122 -11.75 19.04 -2.43
C GLU A 122 -10.63 17.99 -2.44
N SER A 123 -9.85 17.89 -3.52
CA SER A 123 -8.67 17.02 -3.49
C SER A 123 -7.61 17.64 -2.58
N GLU A 124 -7.51 17.13 -1.35
CA GLU A 124 -6.36 17.46 -0.51
C GLU A 124 -5.11 17.04 -1.30
N PRO A 125 -4.21 17.99 -1.64
CA PRO A 125 -2.97 17.63 -2.32
C PRO A 125 -2.27 16.59 -1.45
N MET A 126 -1.69 15.56 -2.08
CA MET A 126 -0.90 14.56 -1.36
C MET A 126 -0.01 15.26 -0.35
N SER A 127 -0.25 14.99 0.93
CA SER A 127 0.51 15.58 2.02
C SER A 127 1.94 15.07 1.90
N ARG A 128 2.79 15.87 1.27
CA ARG A 128 4.23 15.62 1.15
C ARG A 128 4.97 16.56 2.09
N PRO A 129 6.07 16.10 2.70
CA PRO A 129 6.87 16.94 3.58
C PRO A 129 7.38 18.18 2.80
N GLU A 130 7.36 19.35 3.43
CA GLU A 130 7.77 20.60 2.80
C GLU A 130 9.29 20.66 2.55
N SER A 131 10.05 19.93 3.36
CA SER A 131 11.51 19.91 3.35
C SER A 131 12.09 18.54 3.64
N ILE A 132 13.35 18.34 3.26
CA ILE A 132 14.08 17.11 3.59
C ILE A 132 14.18 16.85 5.10
N ASP A 133 14.35 17.90 5.91
CA ASP A 133 14.42 17.79 7.37
C ASP A 133 13.11 17.25 7.94
N GLU A 134 11.97 17.76 7.46
CA GLU A 134 10.64 17.26 7.85
C GLU A 134 10.46 15.80 7.42
N ALA A 135 10.85 15.47 6.18
CA ALA A 135 10.77 14.13 5.62
C ALA A 135 11.64 13.10 6.37
N ALA A 136 12.74 13.55 6.97
CA ALA A 136 13.64 12.72 7.79
C ALA A 136 13.23 12.64 9.27
N MET A 137 12.46 13.60 9.78
CA MET A 137 12.01 13.64 11.17
C MET A 137 10.69 12.90 11.43
N GLU A 138 9.89 12.66 10.40
CA GLU A 138 8.66 11.87 10.53
C GLU A 138 8.99 10.43 10.99
N ASP A 139 8.21 9.94 11.96
CA ASP A 139 8.51 8.76 12.78
C ASP A 139 8.80 7.53 11.90
N GLU A 140 10.01 6.94 11.99
CA GLU A 140 10.48 5.72 11.30
C GLU A 140 9.56 4.48 11.47
N ASN A 141 8.46 4.60 12.23
CA ASN A 141 7.45 3.57 12.41
C ASN A 141 6.47 3.45 11.24
N GLU A 142 6.46 4.38 10.29
CA GLU A 142 5.72 4.25 9.03
C GLU A 142 6.58 3.44 8.05
N GLY A 143 6.22 2.18 7.84
CA GLY A 143 7.10 1.17 7.23
C GLY A 143 7.40 1.33 5.74
N LEU A 144 7.05 2.46 5.13
CA LEU A 144 7.35 2.80 3.74
C LEU A 144 8.18 4.08 3.68
N LEU A 145 9.13 4.10 2.76
CA LEU A 145 10.08 5.19 2.58
C LEU A 145 10.25 5.54 1.10
N ALA A 146 10.68 6.77 0.87
CA ALA A 146 11.32 7.18 -0.37
C ALA A 146 12.84 7.04 -0.25
N TRP A 147 13.46 6.41 -1.27
CA TRP A 147 14.90 6.19 -1.30
C TRP A 147 15.61 7.22 -2.19
N ILE A 148 16.45 8.06 -1.58
CA ILE A 148 17.25 9.07 -2.29
C ILE A 148 18.69 8.57 -2.41
N THR A 149 19.22 8.50 -3.64
CA THR A 149 20.64 8.28 -3.92
C THR A 149 21.28 9.56 -4.47
N LEU A 150 22.35 10.02 -3.85
CA LEU A 150 23.18 11.13 -4.33
C LEU A 150 24.51 10.62 -4.86
N ILE A 151 24.85 11.00 -6.10
CA ILE A 151 26.22 10.89 -6.65
C ILE A 151 26.81 12.29 -6.66
N ASP A 152 27.76 12.55 -5.77
CA ASP A 152 28.36 13.88 -5.61
C ASP A 152 29.40 14.22 -6.70
N GLU A 153 29.93 15.45 -6.66
CA GLU A 153 30.99 15.93 -7.58
C GLU A 153 32.28 15.09 -7.55
N SER A 154 32.48 14.29 -6.50
CA SER A 154 33.61 13.36 -6.34
C SER A 154 33.25 11.93 -6.75
N GLU A 155 32.09 11.73 -7.40
CA GLU A 155 31.51 10.44 -7.77
C GLU A 155 31.27 9.51 -6.56
N ARG A 156 31.13 10.07 -5.35
CA ARG A 156 30.76 9.27 -4.18
C ARG A 156 29.26 9.09 -4.16
N VAL A 157 28.85 7.85 -3.95
CA VAL A 157 27.45 7.46 -3.77
C VAL A 157 27.10 7.57 -2.30
N SER A 158 25.97 8.17 -1.98
CA SER A 158 25.40 8.17 -0.63
C SER A 158 23.89 8.03 -0.69
N HIS A 159 23.31 7.46 0.37
CA HIS A 159 21.88 7.20 0.48
C HIS A 159 21.27 8.01 1.63
N LEU A 160 19.98 8.31 1.46
CA LEU A 160 19.12 8.87 2.47
C LEU A 160 17.73 8.22 2.35
N HIS A 161 17.16 7.90 3.51
CA HIS A 161 15.76 7.47 3.64
C HIS A 161 14.91 8.60 4.19
N VAL A 162 13.78 8.84 3.56
CA VAL A 162 12.77 9.79 4.02
C VAL A 162 11.38 9.18 3.89
N THR A 163 10.36 9.68 4.57
CA THR A 163 8.99 9.14 4.48
C THR A 163 8.41 9.26 3.07
N ALA A 164 8.61 10.40 2.42
CA ALA A 164 8.25 10.66 1.03
C ALA A 164 9.20 11.70 0.39
N LEU A 165 9.25 11.76 -0.95
CA LEU A 165 10.02 12.80 -1.64
C LEU A 165 9.47 14.20 -1.28
N PRO A 166 10.30 15.09 -0.73
CA PRO A 166 9.85 16.38 -0.21
C PRO A 166 9.55 17.41 -1.30
N LEU A 167 8.77 18.43 -0.97
CA LEU A 167 8.38 19.49 -1.91
C LEU A 167 9.56 20.38 -2.32
N ASP A 168 10.57 20.55 -1.47
CA ASP A 168 11.79 21.28 -1.83
C ASP A 168 12.60 20.60 -2.95
N PHE A 169 12.63 19.26 -2.98
CA PHE A 169 13.15 18.48 -4.11
C PHE A 169 12.41 18.83 -5.41
N ILE A 170 11.07 18.89 -5.37
CA ILE A 170 10.24 19.22 -6.52
C ILE A 170 10.48 20.67 -6.97
N ARG A 171 10.69 21.60 -6.04
CA ARG A 171 10.91 23.03 -6.30
C ARG A 171 12.28 23.35 -6.94
N GLY A 172 13.24 22.44 -6.87
CA GLY A 172 14.50 22.52 -7.64
C GLY A 172 15.79 22.41 -6.82
N PRO A 173 16.96 22.49 -7.49
CA PRO A 173 18.24 22.07 -6.91
C PRO A 173 18.82 22.97 -5.82
N GLN A 174 18.49 24.27 -5.80
CA GLN A 174 19.28 25.27 -5.04
C GLN A 174 19.27 25.05 -3.53
N HIS A 175 18.12 24.70 -2.96
CA HIS A 175 17.99 24.47 -1.52
C HIS A 175 18.14 22.99 -1.17
N PHE A 176 17.64 22.12 -2.04
CA PHE A 176 17.63 20.69 -1.82
C PHE A 176 19.05 20.08 -1.79
N LEU A 177 19.91 20.39 -2.77
CA LEU A 177 21.25 19.78 -2.83
C LEU A 177 22.15 20.21 -1.68
N SER A 178 21.99 21.43 -1.15
CA SER A 178 22.74 21.88 0.03
C SER A 178 22.31 21.16 1.29
N ALA A 179 21.02 20.94 1.49
CA ALA A 179 20.50 20.24 2.67
C ALA A 179 20.84 18.74 2.63
N LEU A 180 20.77 18.13 1.45
CA LEU A 180 21.08 16.71 1.26
C LEU A 180 22.53 16.35 1.64
N GLN A 181 23.49 17.27 1.49
CA GLN A 181 24.90 16.99 1.84
C GLN A 181 25.14 16.77 3.33
N ASP A 182 24.28 17.31 4.20
CA ASP A 182 24.42 17.21 5.64
C ASP A 182 23.74 15.95 6.22
N GLU A 183 22.79 15.36 5.48
CA GLU A 183 21.91 14.27 5.94
C GLU A 183 22.26 12.89 5.36
N VAL A 184 23.21 12.80 4.42
CA VAL A 184 23.54 11.52 3.76
C VAL A 184 24.38 10.57 4.63
N GLY A 185 24.04 9.28 4.60
CA GLY A 185 24.82 8.26 5.32
C GLY A 185 24.15 6.90 5.50
N ASP A 186 22.95 6.70 4.97
CA ASP A 186 22.18 5.47 5.19
C ASP A 186 22.72 4.29 4.38
N GLU A 187 22.38 3.09 4.86
CA GLU A 187 22.51 1.86 4.06
C GLU A 187 21.40 1.80 3.02
N MET A 188 21.56 1.03 1.95
CA MET A 188 20.49 0.85 0.97
C MET A 188 19.28 0.14 1.58
N PRO A 189 18.05 0.61 1.33
CA PRO A 189 16.86 0.03 1.91
C PRO A 189 16.44 -1.25 1.16
N GLU A 190 15.65 -2.12 1.80
CA GLU A 190 15.02 -3.24 1.10
C GLU A 190 13.91 -2.74 0.15
N GLU A 191 13.74 -3.37 -1.01
CA GLU A 191 12.69 -2.96 -1.98
C GLU A 191 11.27 -2.99 -1.37
N MET A 192 11.03 -3.90 -0.42
CA MET A 192 9.71 -4.05 0.24
C MET A 192 9.28 -2.85 1.09
N VAL A 193 10.22 -1.97 1.45
CA VAL A 193 9.91 -0.75 2.19
C VAL A 193 9.95 0.48 1.29
N CYS A 194 10.36 0.35 0.03
CA CYS A 194 10.50 1.49 -0.87
C CYS A 194 9.23 1.72 -1.69
N GLN A 195 8.55 2.85 -1.48
CA GLN A 195 7.40 3.25 -2.28
C GLN A 195 7.78 4.05 -3.53
N GLU A 196 8.80 4.89 -3.39
CA GLU A 196 9.34 5.71 -4.46
C GLU A 196 10.84 5.90 -4.27
N GLY A 197 11.51 6.37 -5.31
CA GLY A 197 12.93 6.63 -5.22
C GLY A 197 13.43 7.57 -6.28
N VAL A 198 14.58 8.15 -6.00
CA VAL A 198 15.27 9.05 -6.89
C VAL A 198 16.77 8.85 -6.78
N TRP A 199 17.46 8.83 -7.91
CA TRP A 199 18.90 9.01 -7.94
C TRP A 199 19.26 10.32 -8.63
N ILE A 200 20.24 11.02 -8.07
CA ILE A 200 20.69 12.35 -8.49
C ILE A 200 22.18 12.26 -8.80
N ASP A 201 22.51 12.38 -10.08
CA ASP A 201 23.88 12.41 -10.59
C ASP A 201 24.30 13.86 -10.82
N VAL A 202 25.02 14.43 -9.85
CA VAL A 202 25.44 15.84 -9.88
C VAL A 202 26.43 16.12 -11.03
N PRO A 203 27.50 15.33 -11.22
CA PRO A 203 28.43 15.52 -12.34
C PRO A 203 27.74 15.48 -13.71
N ALA A 204 26.85 14.52 -13.93
CA ALA A 204 26.16 14.35 -15.22
C ALA A 204 24.92 15.25 -15.36
N ARG A 205 24.46 15.89 -14.27
CA ARG A 205 23.19 16.61 -14.18
C ARG A 205 22.00 15.76 -14.61
N ARG A 206 21.91 14.55 -14.05
CA ARG A 206 20.83 13.60 -14.36
C ARG A 206 20.05 13.25 -13.11
N ILE A 207 18.75 13.07 -13.28
CA ILE A 207 17.84 12.57 -12.26
C ILE A 207 17.06 11.42 -12.86
N GLY A 208 17.06 10.28 -12.17
CA GLY A 208 16.11 9.21 -12.43
C GLY A 208 15.10 9.13 -11.31
N LEU A 209 13.83 9.26 -11.65
CA LEU A 209 12.69 9.15 -10.74
C LEU A 209 11.94 7.83 -11.00
N TRP A 210 11.53 7.16 -9.94
CA TRP A 210 10.60 6.03 -10.01
C TRP A 210 9.73 5.97 -8.77
N GLY A 211 8.69 5.16 -8.82
CA GLY A 211 7.79 4.93 -7.71
C GLY A 211 6.45 4.41 -8.17
N VAL A 212 5.46 4.55 -7.31
CA VAL A 212 4.07 4.24 -7.61
C VAL A 212 3.47 5.20 -8.66
N HIS A 213 2.28 4.88 -9.18
CA HIS A 213 1.60 5.68 -10.20
C HIS A 213 1.50 7.16 -9.80
N GLU A 214 1.24 7.45 -8.53
CA GLU A 214 1.13 8.79 -7.98
C GLU A 214 2.43 9.60 -8.10
N THR A 215 3.60 8.95 -8.02
CA THR A 215 4.91 9.58 -8.20
C THR A 215 5.12 10.09 -9.63
N THR A 216 4.46 9.51 -10.62
CA THR A 216 4.57 9.96 -12.03
C THR A 216 4.13 11.42 -12.23
N LYS A 217 3.22 11.91 -11.38
CA LYS A 217 2.72 13.29 -11.41
C LYS A 217 3.82 14.32 -11.14
N LEU A 218 4.86 13.92 -10.40
CA LEU A 218 5.97 14.81 -10.05
C LEU A 218 6.89 15.10 -11.25
N LEU A 219 6.85 14.25 -12.27
CA LEU A 219 7.84 14.27 -13.36
C LEU A 219 7.83 15.58 -14.14
N ASP A 220 6.65 16.12 -14.45
CA ASP A 220 6.53 17.34 -15.24
C ASP A 220 6.97 18.58 -14.47
N ASP A 221 6.65 18.66 -13.17
CA ASP A 221 7.13 19.74 -12.31
C ASP A 221 8.63 19.65 -12.06
N LEU A 222 9.18 18.46 -11.89
CA LEU A 222 10.63 18.25 -11.80
C LEU A 222 11.34 18.71 -13.08
N LYS A 223 10.85 18.31 -14.26
CA LYS A 223 11.40 18.78 -15.55
C LYS A 223 11.36 20.30 -15.68
N ARG A 224 10.33 20.95 -15.15
CA ARG A 224 10.17 22.41 -15.19
C ARG A 224 11.13 23.13 -14.24
N ASN A 225 11.32 22.58 -13.04
CA ASN A 225 12.06 23.23 -11.95
C ASN A 225 13.56 22.88 -11.93
N TRP A 226 13.95 21.71 -12.43
CA TRP A 226 15.35 21.28 -12.58
C TRP A 226 15.93 21.67 -13.94
N GLN A 227 15.90 22.96 -14.25
CA GLN A 227 16.36 23.45 -15.56
C GLN A 227 17.84 23.15 -15.81
N GLY A 228 18.13 22.59 -16.98
CA GLY A 228 19.48 22.18 -17.36
C GLY A 228 19.92 20.81 -16.81
N TRP A 229 19.02 20.08 -16.16
CA TRP A 229 19.17 18.67 -15.82
C TRP A 229 18.35 17.80 -16.78
N GLN A 230 18.80 16.56 -16.99
CA GLN A 230 18.02 15.53 -17.64
C GLN A 230 17.22 14.78 -16.57
N VAL A 231 15.90 14.87 -16.61
CA VAL A 231 15.00 14.18 -15.67
C VAL A 231 14.23 13.11 -16.42
N ASP A 232 14.50 11.85 -16.09
CA ASP A 232 13.91 10.67 -16.72
C ASP A 232 13.06 9.89 -15.71
N TRP A 233 11.96 9.30 -16.20
CA TRP A 233 11.24 8.25 -15.46
C TRP A 233 11.95 6.92 -15.69
N ILE A 234 12.12 6.15 -14.62
CA ILE A 234 12.86 4.91 -14.61
C ILE A 234 11.88 3.74 -14.50
N GLU A 235 11.80 2.92 -15.55
CA GLU A 235 10.81 1.84 -15.66
C GLU A 235 11.11 0.70 -14.69
N HIS A 236 12.38 0.32 -14.51
CA HIS A 236 12.78 -0.74 -13.58
C HIS A 236 13.23 -0.20 -12.22
N GLY A 237 12.61 0.91 -11.81
CA GLY A 237 12.83 1.71 -10.60
C GLY A 237 13.96 1.25 -9.66
N TYR A 238 13.59 0.45 -8.65
CA TYR A 238 14.53 -0.02 -7.63
C TYR A 238 15.75 -0.76 -8.22
N GLU A 239 15.58 -1.63 -9.22
CA GLU A 239 16.69 -2.36 -9.87
C GLU A 239 17.69 -1.42 -10.53
N GLU A 240 17.19 -0.40 -11.22
CA GLU A 240 18.01 0.61 -11.88
C GLU A 240 18.68 1.55 -10.86
N GLN A 241 18.00 1.94 -9.79
CA GLN A 241 18.62 2.73 -8.72
C GLN A 241 19.71 1.92 -8.02
N CYS A 242 19.54 0.63 -7.78
CA CYS A 242 20.61 -0.25 -7.32
C CYS A 242 21.79 -0.26 -8.29
N ALA A 243 21.54 -0.41 -9.59
CA ALA A 243 22.62 -0.43 -10.60
C ALA A 243 23.45 0.87 -10.60
N VAL A 244 22.81 2.02 -10.40
CA VAL A 244 23.47 3.34 -10.30
C VAL A 244 24.18 3.54 -8.96
N SER A 245 23.64 2.97 -7.88
CA SER A 245 24.18 3.05 -6.53
C SER A 245 25.44 2.19 -6.30
N GLY A 246 25.78 1.31 -7.26
CA GLY A 246 26.81 0.29 -7.09
C GLY A 246 26.24 -1.05 -6.59
N PRO A 247 27.07 -2.07 -6.31
CA PRO A 247 26.53 -3.38 -5.92
C PRO A 247 26.02 -3.39 -4.48
N SER A 248 24.81 -3.96 -4.26
CA SER A 248 24.36 -4.78 -3.10
C SER A 248 22.83 -4.76 -2.85
N GLY A 249 22.00 -4.28 -3.79
CA GLY A 249 20.55 -4.36 -3.62
C GLY A 249 20.08 -5.77 -3.95
N GLU A 250 19.11 -6.30 -3.22
CA GLU A 250 18.43 -7.55 -3.56
C GLU A 250 17.00 -7.23 -4.01
N PRO A 251 16.77 -6.95 -5.31
CA PRO A 251 15.43 -6.72 -5.80
C PRO A 251 14.52 -7.91 -5.52
N ILE A 252 13.30 -7.63 -5.11
CA ILE A 252 12.31 -8.67 -4.88
C ILE A 252 11.84 -9.25 -6.21
N THR A 253 11.64 -10.56 -6.23
CA THR A 253 11.14 -11.26 -7.42
C THR A 253 9.63 -11.17 -7.52
N ASP A 254 9.09 -11.31 -8.74
CA ASP A 254 7.64 -11.45 -8.97
C ASP A 254 7.02 -12.56 -8.10
N ALA A 255 7.74 -13.67 -7.87
CA ALA A 255 7.28 -14.78 -7.04
C ALA A 255 7.13 -14.39 -5.56
N GLN A 256 8.07 -13.61 -5.03
CA GLN A 256 8.02 -13.07 -3.66
C GLN A 256 6.86 -12.10 -3.50
N VAL A 257 6.67 -11.17 -4.45
CA VAL A 257 5.53 -10.25 -4.49
C VAL A 257 4.21 -11.01 -4.51
N LEU A 258 4.06 -11.96 -5.44
CA LEU A 258 2.85 -12.77 -5.58
C LEU A 258 2.55 -13.57 -4.32
N ARG A 259 3.56 -14.08 -3.61
CA ARG A 259 3.36 -14.80 -2.36
C ARG A 259 2.65 -13.96 -1.30
N LEU A 260 2.89 -12.64 -1.26
CA LEU A 260 2.26 -11.73 -0.30
C LEU A 260 0.75 -11.59 -0.57
N ILE A 261 0.35 -11.54 -1.83
CA ILE A 261 -1.04 -11.29 -2.24
C ILE A 261 -1.84 -12.55 -2.58
N THR A 262 -1.19 -13.69 -2.82
CA THR A 262 -1.84 -14.95 -3.29
C THR A 262 -2.97 -15.41 -2.37
N SER A 263 -2.81 -15.26 -1.05
CA SER A 263 -3.85 -15.64 -0.09
C SER A 263 -5.12 -14.80 -0.25
N VAL A 264 -4.98 -13.51 -0.55
CA VAL A 264 -6.08 -12.59 -0.84
C VAL A 264 -6.73 -12.93 -2.18
N LEU A 265 -5.94 -13.17 -3.24
CA LEU A 265 -6.45 -13.52 -4.57
C LEU A 265 -7.25 -14.84 -4.56
N LEU A 266 -6.79 -15.84 -3.79
CA LEU A 266 -7.46 -17.13 -3.63
C LEU A 266 -8.60 -17.13 -2.62
N SER A 267 -8.76 -16.07 -1.83
CA SER A 267 -9.87 -15.98 -0.87
C SER A 267 -11.20 -15.88 -1.60
N THR A 268 -12.17 -16.67 -1.17
CA THR A 268 -13.58 -16.57 -1.57
C THR A 268 -14.44 -16.01 -0.45
N ASP A 269 -13.83 -15.67 0.69
CA ASP A 269 -14.56 -15.16 1.83
C ASP A 269 -14.99 -13.73 1.53
N ARG A 270 -16.22 -13.37 1.91
CA ARG A 270 -16.61 -11.96 1.93
C ARG A 270 -15.63 -11.23 2.84
N PHE A 271 -15.08 -10.13 2.35
CA PHE A 271 -14.24 -9.30 3.19
C PHE A 271 -15.11 -8.75 4.33
N ASP A 272 -14.84 -9.24 5.53
CA ASP A 272 -15.43 -8.71 6.75
C ASP A 272 -14.28 -8.03 7.51
N LEU A 273 -14.48 -6.77 7.85
CA LEU A 273 -13.57 -5.99 8.69
C LEU A 273 -13.14 -6.77 9.95
N ARG A 274 -14.02 -7.63 10.50
CA ARG A 274 -13.70 -8.52 11.63
C ARG A 274 -12.63 -9.55 11.28
N GLN A 275 -12.62 -10.09 10.06
CA GLN A 275 -11.58 -10.99 9.59
C GLN A 275 -10.28 -10.23 9.32
N PHE A 276 -10.35 -9.06 8.69
CA PHE A 276 -9.20 -8.20 8.47
C PHE A 276 -8.53 -7.82 9.79
N TYR A 277 -9.28 -7.32 10.79
CA TYR A 277 -8.73 -7.07 12.12
C TYR A 277 -8.30 -8.34 12.87
N ARG A 278 -8.80 -9.53 12.53
CA ARG A 278 -8.21 -10.78 13.06
C ARG A 278 -6.85 -11.07 12.44
N MET A 279 -6.64 -10.71 11.18
CA MET A 279 -5.35 -10.84 10.47
C MET A 279 -4.38 -9.69 10.86
N ALA A 280 -4.76 -8.44 10.64
CA ALA A 280 -4.03 -7.23 11.05
C ALA A 280 -3.82 -7.18 12.57
N GLY A 281 -4.79 -7.64 13.35
CA GLY A 281 -4.66 -7.76 14.80
C GLY A 281 -3.55 -8.72 15.24
N GLN A 282 -3.08 -9.65 14.40
CA GLN A 282 -1.89 -10.43 14.72
C GLN A 282 -0.60 -9.61 14.58
N GLN A 283 -0.49 -8.77 13.53
CA GLN A 283 0.63 -7.85 13.37
C GLN A 283 0.59 -6.76 14.45
N PHE A 284 -0.57 -6.13 14.68
CA PHE A 284 -0.76 -5.19 15.80
C PHE A 284 -0.45 -5.84 17.15
N LYS A 285 -0.83 -7.11 17.37
CA LYS A 285 -0.44 -7.85 18.58
C LYS A 285 1.06 -8.06 18.69
N ARG A 286 1.78 -8.24 17.58
CA ARG A 286 3.26 -8.37 17.60
C ARG A 286 3.89 -7.03 17.95
N SER A 287 3.50 -5.93 17.28
CA SER A 287 4.01 -4.59 17.57
C SER A 287 3.65 -4.14 18.98
N ALA A 288 2.39 -4.29 19.39
CA ALA A 288 1.97 -3.95 20.74
C ALA A 288 2.66 -4.81 21.81
N ARG A 289 2.98 -6.09 21.53
CA ARG A 289 3.82 -6.91 22.46
C ARG A 289 5.25 -6.40 22.53
N ARG A 290 5.86 -5.95 21.42
CA ARG A 290 7.20 -5.35 21.42
C ARG A 290 7.22 -4.05 22.22
N ALA A 291 6.27 -3.15 21.97
CA ALA A 291 6.13 -1.90 22.73
C ALA A 291 5.86 -2.14 24.22
N THR A 292 4.95 -3.07 24.54
CA THR A 292 4.65 -3.44 25.93
C THR A 292 5.87 -4.06 26.62
N GLY A 293 6.64 -4.90 25.91
CA GLY A 293 7.90 -5.47 26.38
C GLY A 293 8.95 -4.41 26.67
N CYS A 294 9.15 -3.47 25.75
CA CYS A 294 10.07 -2.34 25.92
C CYS A 294 9.68 -1.48 27.13
N LEU A 295 8.41 -1.07 27.22
CA LEU A 295 7.89 -0.29 28.34
C LEU A 295 8.05 -1.02 29.68
N THR A 296 7.76 -2.33 29.72
CA THR A 296 7.93 -3.14 30.93
C THR A 296 9.40 -3.19 31.35
N THR A 297 10.32 -3.38 30.40
CA THR A 297 11.76 -3.37 30.68
C THR A 297 12.21 -2.01 31.23
N LEU A 298 11.79 -0.91 30.62
CA LEU A 298 12.10 0.45 31.08
C LEU A 298 11.57 0.73 32.49
N LEU A 299 10.37 0.26 32.82
CA LEU A 299 9.79 0.40 34.15
C LEU A 299 10.48 -0.48 35.20
N CYS A 300 10.95 -1.68 34.82
CA CYS A 300 11.59 -2.62 35.73
C CYS A 300 13.09 -2.38 35.93
N MET A 301 13.78 -1.77 34.96
CA MET A 301 15.24 -1.57 34.99
C MET A 301 15.72 -0.79 36.23
N PRO A 302 15.10 0.34 36.65
CA PRO A 302 15.52 1.06 37.85
C PRO A 302 15.38 0.22 39.13
N LEU A 303 14.35 -0.63 39.20
CA LEU A 303 14.11 -1.53 40.34
C LEU A 303 15.19 -2.61 40.42
N ILE A 304 15.60 -3.15 39.28
CA ILE A 304 16.68 -4.14 39.20
C ILE A 304 18.03 -3.51 39.60
N ILE A 305 18.33 -2.31 39.11
CA ILE A 305 19.55 -1.56 39.48
C ILE A 305 19.58 -1.31 41.00
N TYR A 306 18.47 -0.88 41.59
CA TYR A 306 18.36 -0.70 43.03
C TYR A 306 18.57 -2.01 43.81
N ALA A 307 18.04 -3.14 43.32
CA ALA A 307 18.24 -4.46 43.93
C ALA A 307 19.72 -4.85 43.97
N LEU A 308 20.44 -4.61 42.86
CA LEU A 308 21.86 -4.88 42.73
C LEU A 308 22.70 -4.02 43.69
N LEU A 309 22.38 -2.72 43.80
CA LEU A 309 23.12 -1.80 44.66
C LEU A 309 22.86 -2.01 46.15
N SER A 310 21.62 -2.32 46.52
CA SER A 310 21.23 -2.49 47.94
C SER A 310 21.49 -3.90 48.49
N GLY A 311 21.72 -4.88 47.61
CA GLY A 311 21.83 -6.29 47.98
C GLY A 311 20.52 -6.94 48.46
N ASN A 312 19.41 -6.19 48.48
CA ASN A 312 18.11 -6.66 48.96
C ASN A 312 17.17 -6.96 47.79
N TRP A 313 17.08 -8.23 47.43
CA TRP A 313 16.28 -8.69 46.29
C TRP A 313 14.79 -8.86 46.59
N LYS A 314 14.38 -8.93 47.85
CA LYS A 314 13.00 -9.29 48.21
C LYS A 314 11.99 -8.25 47.71
N TRP A 315 12.26 -6.96 47.96
CA TRP A 315 11.34 -5.88 47.60
C TRP A 315 11.29 -5.59 46.10
N PRO A 316 12.44 -5.49 45.40
CA PRO A 316 12.44 -5.25 43.96
C PRO A 316 11.78 -6.38 43.16
N LEU A 317 11.96 -7.64 43.57
CA LEU A 317 11.32 -8.77 42.89
C LEU A 317 9.78 -8.71 42.98
N ILE A 318 9.24 -8.34 44.15
CA ILE A 318 7.81 -8.14 44.33
C ILE A 318 7.33 -7.00 43.42
N LEU A 319 8.00 -5.86 43.43
CA LEU A 319 7.62 -4.70 42.61
C LEU A 319 7.68 -4.99 41.11
N VAL A 320 8.74 -5.63 40.62
CA VAL A 320 8.87 -6.05 39.22
C VAL A 320 7.71 -6.98 38.83
N THR A 321 7.40 -7.98 39.66
CA THR A 321 6.28 -8.89 39.43
C THR A 321 4.95 -8.13 39.37
N THR A 322 4.72 -7.19 40.29
CA THR A 322 3.52 -6.35 40.30
C THR A 322 3.40 -5.50 39.04
N VAL A 323 4.49 -4.87 38.59
CA VAL A 323 4.51 -4.07 37.35
C VAL A 323 4.16 -4.93 36.14
N VAL A 324 4.80 -6.10 36.00
CA VAL A 324 4.53 -7.04 34.89
C VAL A 324 3.06 -7.47 34.86
N VAL A 325 2.49 -7.83 36.01
CA VAL A 325 1.08 -8.21 36.13
C VAL A 325 0.17 -7.05 35.76
N LEU A 326 0.44 -5.85 36.26
CA LEU A 326 -0.38 -4.66 36.01
C LEU A 326 -0.38 -4.26 34.54
N VAL A 327 0.80 -4.24 33.90
CA VAL A 327 0.94 -3.96 32.47
C VAL A 327 0.20 -5.02 31.64
N THR A 328 0.31 -6.30 32.00
CA THR A 328 -0.41 -7.39 31.32
C THR A 328 -1.94 -7.25 31.44
N LEU A 329 -2.43 -6.88 32.64
CA LEU A 329 -3.86 -6.65 32.87
C LEU A 329 -4.37 -5.42 32.12
N LEU A 330 -3.60 -4.33 32.09
CA LEU A 330 -3.91 -3.13 31.32
C LEU A 330 -3.99 -3.42 29.82
N PHE A 331 -3.02 -4.17 29.29
CA PHE A 331 -3.05 -4.60 27.90
C PHE A 331 -4.29 -5.45 27.59
N LYS A 332 -4.62 -6.39 28.49
CA LYS A 332 -5.83 -7.23 28.36
C LYS A 332 -7.13 -6.43 28.45
N SER A 333 -7.20 -5.42 29.31
CA SER A 333 -8.38 -4.57 29.44
C SER A 333 -8.58 -3.71 28.20
N ILE A 334 -7.50 -3.17 27.61
CA ILE A 334 -7.54 -2.47 26.32
C ILE A 334 -8.01 -3.42 25.21
N GLU A 335 -7.47 -4.65 25.13
CA GLU A 335 -7.90 -5.66 24.14
C GLU A 335 -9.41 -5.95 24.27
N ILE A 336 -9.92 -6.09 25.50
CA ILE A 336 -11.35 -6.35 25.76
C ILE A 336 -12.20 -5.12 25.43
N ALA A 337 -11.78 -3.92 25.82
CA ALA A 337 -12.52 -2.67 25.58
C ALA A 337 -12.63 -2.37 24.08
N ILE A 338 -11.54 -2.59 23.33
CA ILE A 338 -11.54 -2.48 21.87
C ILE A 338 -12.51 -3.50 21.26
N LYS A 339 -12.45 -4.78 21.68
CA LYS A 339 -13.41 -5.81 21.22
C LYS A 339 -14.86 -5.47 21.55
N GLN A 340 -15.12 -4.94 22.75
CA GLN A 340 -16.47 -4.55 23.18
C GLN A 340 -17.00 -3.35 22.39
N LYS A 341 -16.20 -2.29 22.21
CA LYS A 341 -16.56 -1.14 21.37
C LYS A 341 -16.88 -1.58 19.94
N TYR A 342 -16.10 -2.51 19.38
CA TYR A 342 -16.39 -3.05 18.04
C TYR A 342 -17.64 -3.95 17.99
N SER A 343 -17.92 -4.71 19.04
CA SER A 343 -19.16 -5.50 19.10
C SER A 343 -20.42 -4.64 19.27
N GLN A 344 -20.28 -3.46 19.88
CA GLN A 344 -21.38 -2.52 20.15
C GLN A 344 -21.53 -1.45 19.07
N SER A 345 -20.48 -1.12 18.30
CA SER A 345 -20.60 -0.20 17.19
C SER A 345 -21.49 -0.83 16.11
N GLN A 346 -22.70 -0.27 15.94
CA GLN A 346 -23.67 -0.60 14.89
C GLN A 346 -23.14 -0.44 13.45
N LEU A 347 -21.87 -0.04 13.27
CA LEU A 347 -21.13 -0.12 12.01
C LEU A 347 -21.11 -1.54 11.40
N GLY A 348 -21.29 -2.58 12.21
CA GLY A 348 -21.41 -3.96 11.73
C GLY A 348 -22.79 -4.34 11.18
N ASP A 349 -23.85 -3.55 11.43
CA ASP A 349 -25.23 -3.94 11.09
C ASP A 349 -25.70 -3.36 9.75
N ARG A 350 -25.20 -2.17 9.35
CA ARG A 350 -25.53 -1.61 8.02
C ARG A 350 -24.95 -2.41 6.85
N GLY A 351 -23.87 -3.17 7.07
CA GLY A 351 -23.34 -4.13 6.08
C GLY A 351 -23.95 -5.54 6.16
N ALA A 352 -24.71 -5.83 7.22
CA ALA A 352 -25.33 -7.15 7.46
C ALA A 352 -26.69 -7.30 6.76
N ASP A 353 -27.32 -6.20 6.33
CA ASP A 353 -28.51 -6.19 5.45
C ASP A 353 -28.17 -6.43 3.97
N ARG A 354 -26.99 -7.00 3.67
CA ARG A 354 -26.67 -7.41 2.30
C ARG A 354 -27.49 -8.61 1.89
N ASN A 355 -27.88 -8.61 0.63
CA ASN A 355 -28.56 -9.73 -0.02
C ASN A 355 -27.81 -11.06 0.28
N PRO A 356 -28.39 -11.98 1.06
CA PRO A 356 -27.74 -13.24 1.41
C PRO A 356 -27.56 -14.14 0.18
N SER A 357 -28.23 -13.84 -0.94
CA SER A 357 -28.04 -14.56 -2.18
C SER A 357 -26.76 -14.14 -2.94
N ARG A 358 -26.13 -13.00 -2.60
CA ARG A 358 -24.97 -12.52 -3.35
C ARG A 358 -23.76 -13.44 -3.22
N ALA A 359 -23.07 -13.74 -4.31
CA ALA A 359 -21.82 -14.46 -4.29
C ALA A 359 -20.77 -13.73 -3.43
N PRO A 360 -19.96 -14.44 -2.63
CA PRO A 360 -19.07 -13.81 -1.66
C PRO A 360 -17.84 -13.13 -2.30
N ALA A 361 -17.53 -13.47 -3.54
CA ALA A 361 -16.49 -12.86 -4.38
C ALA A 361 -16.83 -13.15 -5.85
N ALA A 362 -16.25 -12.37 -6.77
CA ALA A 362 -16.26 -12.65 -8.18
C ALA A 362 -15.46 -13.91 -8.54
N GLY A 363 -15.80 -14.48 -9.70
CA GLY A 363 -15.10 -15.61 -10.29
C GLY A 363 -15.43 -16.97 -9.66
N PRO A 364 -14.56 -17.98 -9.86
CA PRO A 364 -14.78 -19.32 -9.34
C PRO A 364 -14.80 -19.34 -7.81
N LEU A 365 -15.85 -19.96 -7.24
CA LEU A 365 -16.02 -20.10 -5.78
C LEU A 365 -15.40 -21.41 -5.23
N GLY A 366 -15.16 -22.40 -6.10
CA GLY A 366 -14.51 -23.65 -5.70
C GLY A 366 -12.99 -23.43 -5.55
N PRO A 367 -12.35 -23.85 -4.44
CA PRO A 367 -10.94 -23.57 -4.19
C PRO A 367 -10.00 -24.11 -5.27
N ASP A 368 -10.27 -25.32 -5.79
CA ASP A 368 -9.47 -25.93 -6.84
C ASP A 368 -9.68 -25.24 -8.20
N GLN A 369 -10.92 -24.84 -8.50
CA GLN A 369 -11.24 -24.10 -9.72
C GLN A 369 -10.59 -22.72 -9.70
N ARG A 370 -10.62 -22.03 -8.55
CA ARG A 370 -10.02 -20.72 -8.36
C ARG A 370 -8.50 -20.78 -8.48
N ARG A 371 -7.85 -21.80 -7.90
CA ARG A 371 -6.41 -22.05 -8.09
C ARG A 371 -6.05 -22.31 -9.54
N ALA A 372 -6.80 -23.19 -10.23
CA ALA A 372 -6.55 -23.49 -11.64
C ALA A 372 -6.76 -22.26 -12.54
N ALA A 373 -7.78 -21.44 -12.25
CA ALA A 373 -8.03 -20.21 -12.97
C ALA A 373 -6.95 -19.14 -12.71
N LEU A 374 -6.52 -18.95 -11.45
CA LEU A 374 -5.41 -18.05 -11.10
C LEU A 374 -4.12 -18.47 -11.80
N ASP A 375 -3.77 -19.76 -11.78
CA ASP A 375 -2.57 -20.28 -12.43
C ASP A 375 -2.60 -20.10 -13.96
N LYS A 376 -3.79 -20.15 -14.57
CA LYS A 376 -3.97 -19.80 -15.99
C LYS A 376 -3.75 -18.31 -16.23
N THR A 377 -4.29 -17.43 -15.38
CA THR A 377 -4.10 -15.98 -15.47
C THR A 377 -2.63 -15.59 -15.27
N LEU A 378 -1.95 -16.18 -14.28
CA LEU A 378 -0.52 -16.00 -14.03
C LEU A 378 0.31 -16.31 -15.28
N ARG A 379 0.07 -17.47 -15.90
CA ARG A 379 0.75 -17.84 -17.15
C ARG A 379 0.46 -16.88 -18.30
N ALA A 380 -0.78 -16.42 -18.43
CA ALA A 380 -1.15 -15.43 -19.45
C ALA A 380 -0.48 -14.06 -19.22
N ALA A 381 -0.20 -13.71 -17.96
CA ALA A 381 0.51 -12.50 -17.56
C ALA A 381 2.05 -12.63 -17.66
N GLY A 382 2.58 -13.81 -17.99
CA GLY A 382 4.02 -14.07 -17.98
C GLY A 382 4.61 -14.10 -16.56
N LEU A 383 3.79 -14.43 -15.55
CA LEU A 383 4.17 -14.48 -14.14
C LEU A 383 4.42 -15.91 -13.66
N PRO A 384 5.17 -16.09 -12.55
CA PRO A 384 5.39 -17.40 -11.93
C PRO A 384 4.09 -18.13 -11.61
N SER A 385 4.09 -19.44 -11.80
CA SER A 385 3.00 -20.35 -11.44
C SER A 385 2.79 -20.42 -9.93
N LEU A 386 1.64 -20.94 -9.50
CA LEU A 386 1.37 -21.16 -8.08
C LEU A 386 2.37 -22.12 -7.41
N ALA A 387 2.95 -23.06 -8.16
CA ALA A 387 3.99 -23.95 -7.64
C ALA A 387 5.28 -23.18 -7.34
N GLU A 388 5.75 -22.38 -8.30
CA GLU A 388 6.97 -21.57 -8.18
C GLU A 388 6.85 -20.53 -7.05
N ILE A 389 5.68 -19.89 -6.90
CA ILE A 389 5.40 -18.95 -5.79
C ILE A 389 5.57 -19.62 -4.42
N ASN A 390 5.11 -20.88 -4.29
CA ASN A 390 5.21 -21.62 -3.03
C ASN A 390 6.63 -22.13 -2.74
N GLU A 391 7.44 -22.36 -3.78
CA GLU A 391 8.83 -22.79 -3.66
C GLU A 391 9.80 -21.63 -3.40
N SER A 392 9.40 -20.39 -3.72
CA SER A 392 10.21 -19.20 -3.50
C SER A 392 10.57 -19.03 -2.01
N PRO A 393 11.83 -18.67 -1.67
CA PRO A 393 12.26 -18.45 -0.30
C PRO A 393 11.38 -17.39 0.39
N SER A 394 11.15 -17.59 1.69
CA SER A 394 10.44 -16.59 2.50
C SER A 394 11.36 -15.40 2.72
N MET A 395 10.87 -14.19 2.48
CA MET A 395 11.47 -12.97 3.02
C MET A 395 11.22 -13.00 4.54
N LEU A 396 12.25 -13.33 5.32
CA LEU A 396 12.16 -13.48 6.78
C LEU A 396 13.25 -12.68 7.46
#